data_AF-Q0MXP6-F1
#
_entry.id   AF-Q0MXP6-F1
#
_cell.length_a   1.000
_cell.length_b   1.000
_cell.length_c   1.000
_cell.angle_alpha   90.00
_cell.angle_beta   90.00
_cell.angle_gamma   90.00
#
_symmetry.space_group_name_H-M   'P 1'
#
loop_
_entity.id
_entity.type
_entity.pdbx_description
1 polymer ?
#
loop_
_entity_poly.entity_id
_entity_poly.type
_entity_poly.pdbx_seq_one_letter_code
_entity_poly.pdbx_strand_id
1 'polypeptide(L)'
;VSPIVLKVCAPELAPVLTRLFRHSYVLGVVPHSWKTALVHPIPKKGDRSDPSNYRPIAITSLLSKIMESIINRQLMGYLEEHQLISDHQYGFRKGRSAGDLLALLTHRWAQAIESEGQALGVSFYIAKAFDRVWHKALLSKLPSYGLPERLCRWIGSFLAVRRVKGVVDGSCSDPRTVNA
;
A
#
# COMPACT_ATOMS: atom_id res chain seq x y z
N VAL A 1 7.31 -20.35 0.12
CA VAL A 1 7.51 -20.53 -1.34
C VAL A 1 8.46 -19.45 -1.83
N SER A 2 9.56 -19.84 -2.47
CA SER A 2 10.51 -18.88 -3.04
C SER A 2 9.90 -18.15 -4.25
N PRO A 3 10.22 -16.87 -4.48
CA PRO A 3 9.82 -16.15 -5.70
C PRO A 3 10.21 -16.87 -7.00
N ILE A 4 11.36 -17.56 -7.00
CA ILE A 4 11.83 -18.31 -8.18
C ILE A 4 10.87 -19.45 -8.50
N VAL A 5 10.42 -20.20 -7.50
CA VAL A 5 9.47 -21.30 -7.68
C VAL A 5 8.15 -20.80 -8.27
N LEU A 6 7.62 -19.67 -7.78
CA LEU A 6 6.40 -19.11 -8.35
C LEU A 6 6.55 -18.63 -9.79
N LYS A 7 7.74 -18.15 -10.17
CA LYS A 7 8.01 -17.69 -11.54
C LYS A 7 8.22 -18.85 -12.50
N VAL A 8 9.03 -19.83 -12.11
CA VAL A 8 9.39 -20.98 -12.95
C VAL A 8 8.20 -21.90 -13.14
N CYS A 9 7.47 -22.21 -12.07
CA CYS A 9 6.29 -23.08 -12.10
C CYS A 9 4.99 -22.29 -12.29
N ALA A 10 5.06 -21.09 -12.90
CA ALA A 10 3.88 -20.26 -13.09
C ALA A 10 2.77 -20.95 -13.93
N PRO A 11 3.08 -21.66 -15.03
CA PRO A 11 2.05 -22.34 -15.82
C PRO A 11 1.22 -23.35 -15.02
N GLU A 12 1.87 -24.09 -14.13
CA GLU A 12 1.25 -25.15 -13.32
C GLU A 12 0.54 -24.58 -12.08
N LEU A 13 1.13 -23.55 -11.46
CA LEU A 13 0.60 -22.94 -10.24
C LEU A 13 -0.52 -21.94 -10.51
N ALA A 14 -0.53 -21.26 -11.65
CA ALA A 14 -1.51 -20.20 -11.94
C ALA A 14 -2.96 -20.69 -11.87
N PRO A 15 -3.37 -21.86 -12.41
CA PRO A 15 -4.74 -22.35 -12.27
C PRO A 15 -5.14 -22.61 -10.81
N VAL A 16 -4.23 -23.17 -10.01
CA VAL A 16 -4.46 -23.47 -8.59
C VAL A 16 -4.57 -22.19 -7.77
N LEU A 17 -3.63 -21.26 -7.98
CA LEU A 17 -3.64 -19.96 -7.33
C LEU A 17 -4.86 -19.12 -7.72
N THR A 18 -5.30 -19.19 -8.98
CA THR A 18 -6.52 -18.52 -9.45
C THR A 18 -7.74 -19.00 -8.69
N ARG A 19 -7.89 -20.32 -8.50
CA ARG A 19 -8.99 -20.89 -7.69
C ARG A 19 -8.92 -20.42 -6.24
N LEU A 20 -7.72 -20.43 -5.65
CA LEU A 20 -7.50 -19.98 -4.27
C LEU A 20 -7.83 -18.48 -4.09
N PHE A 21 -7.35 -17.64 -5.00
CA PHE A 21 -7.60 -16.20 -5.01
C PHE A 21 -9.08 -15.88 -5.22
N ARG A 22 -9.73 -16.54 -6.18
CA ARG A 22 -11.18 -16.40 -6.39
C ARG A 22 -11.96 -16.79 -5.15
N HIS A 23 -11.60 -17.89 -4.49
CA HIS A 23 -12.29 -18.33 -3.28
C HIS A 23 -12.13 -17.32 -2.14
N SER A 24 -10.90 -16.86 -1.88
CA SER A 24 -10.61 -15.80 -0.90
C SER A 24 -11.41 -14.52 -1.19
N TYR A 25 -11.44 -14.09 -2.45
CA TYR A 25 -12.18 -12.90 -2.87
C TYR A 25 -13.71 -13.04 -2.72
N VAL A 26 -14.27 -14.18 -3.15
CA VAL A 26 -15.72 -14.45 -3.07
C VAL A 26 -16.20 -14.47 -1.62
N LEU A 27 -15.41 -15.11 -0.74
CA LEU A 27 -15.70 -15.12 0.70
C LEU A 27 -15.44 -13.76 1.37
N GLY A 28 -14.60 -12.91 0.77
CA GLY A 28 -14.14 -11.67 1.37
C GLY A 28 -13.19 -11.91 2.55
N VAL A 29 -12.46 -13.02 2.55
CA VAL A 29 -11.60 -13.44 3.67
C VAL A 29 -10.16 -13.66 3.19
N VAL A 30 -9.22 -13.04 3.90
CA VAL A 30 -7.78 -13.25 3.68
C VAL A 30 -7.29 -14.38 4.60
N PRO A 31 -6.66 -15.44 4.04
CA PRO A 31 -6.08 -16.52 4.84
C PRO A 31 -5.12 -16.01 5.93
N HIS A 32 -5.19 -16.59 7.13
CA HIS A 32 -4.37 -16.14 8.27
C HIS A 32 -2.86 -16.21 7.99
N SER A 33 -2.42 -17.22 7.23
CA SER A 33 -1.03 -17.37 6.78
C SER A 33 -0.55 -16.20 5.91
N TRP A 34 -1.46 -15.46 5.27
CA TRP A 34 -1.12 -14.30 4.45
C TRP A 34 -1.01 -13.01 5.27
N LYS A 35 -1.61 -12.99 6.46
CA LYS A 35 -1.68 -11.83 7.36
C LYS A 35 -0.51 -11.72 8.35
N THR A 36 0.42 -12.67 8.30
CA THR A 36 1.66 -12.62 9.09
C THR A 36 2.78 -11.98 8.27
N ALA A 37 3.40 -10.92 8.80
CA ALA A 37 4.53 -10.25 8.19
C ALA A 37 5.81 -10.45 8.99
N LEU A 38 6.94 -10.56 8.30
CA LEU A 38 8.28 -10.52 8.89
C LEU A 38 8.79 -9.08 8.85
N VAL A 39 9.07 -8.50 10.00
CA VAL A 39 9.52 -7.11 10.13
C VAL A 39 11.04 -7.11 10.25
N HIS A 40 11.69 -6.59 9.21
CA HIS A 40 13.13 -6.41 9.18
C HIS A 40 13.46 -4.94 9.48
N PRO A 41 14.20 -4.63 10.55
CA PRO A 41 14.65 -3.27 10.83
C PRO A 41 15.79 -2.91 9.87
N ILE A 42 15.59 -1.91 9.03
CA ILE A 42 16.64 -1.38 8.15
C ILE A 42 17.20 -0.10 8.75
N PRO A 43 18.52 0.01 8.97
CA PRO A 43 19.12 1.20 9.55
C PRO A 43 18.93 2.42 8.64
N LYS A 44 18.57 3.55 9.25
CA LYS A 44 18.69 4.90 8.68
C LYS A 44 20.07 5.47 9.02
N LYS A 45 20.31 6.73 8.65
CA LYS A 45 21.40 7.53 9.20
C LYS A 45 21.14 7.81 10.68
N GLY A 46 22.19 7.94 11.47
CA GLY A 46 22.12 8.23 12.91
C GLY A 46 22.75 7.13 13.77
N ASP A 47 22.54 7.24 15.08
CA ASP A 47 23.01 6.26 16.06
C ASP A 47 22.26 4.93 15.89
N ARG A 48 23.01 3.83 15.80
CA ARG A 48 22.49 2.47 15.67
C ARG A 48 21.93 1.91 16.98
N SER A 49 22.26 2.52 18.11
CA SER A 49 21.70 2.14 19.41
C SER A 49 20.26 2.61 19.58
N ASP A 50 19.84 3.65 18.84
CA ASP A 50 18.48 4.20 18.89
C ASP A 50 17.53 3.45 17.93
N PRO A 51 16.50 2.75 18.43
CA PRO A 51 15.51 2.06 17.59
C PRO A 51 14.74 2.99 16.64
N SER A 52 14.65 4.29 16.94
CA SER A 52 13.97 5.29 16.11
C SER A 52 14.69 5.51 14.76
N ASN A 53 16.00 5.22 14.73
CA ASN A 53 16.84 5.27 13.54
C ASN A 53 16.71 4.04 12.65
N TYR A 54 15.70 3.18 12.87
CA TYR A 54 15.40 2.07 11.96
C TYR A 54 14.08 2.29 11.21
N ARG A 55 13.99 1.71 10.01
CA ARG A 55 12.75 1.59 9.23
C ARG A 55 12.28 0.14 9.36
N PRO A 56 11.11 -0.12 9.97
CA PRO A 56 10.55 -1.46 9.97
C PRO A 56 10.00 -1.76 8.57
N ILE A 57 10.59 -2.72 7.85
CA ILE A 57 10.04 -3.21 6.58
C ILE A 57 9.28 -4.50 6.85
N ALA A 58 7.95 -4.44 6.67
CA ALA A 58 7.07 -5.60 6.79
C ALA A 58 7.04 -6.40 5.47
N ILE A 59 7.64 -7.58 5.48
CA ILE A 59 7.59 -8.53 4.38
C ILE A 59 6.40 -9.46 4.60
N THR A 60 5.33 -9.25 3.83
CA THR A 60 4.13 -10.11 3.82
C THR A 60 4.32 -11.36 2.96
N SER A 61 3.40 -12.31 3.11
CA SER A 61 3.31 -13.50 2.26
C SER A 61 3.35 -13.13 0.77
N LEU A 62 4.13 -13.89 0.00
CA LEU A 62 4.23 -13.69 -1.44
C LEU A 62 2.89 -13.88 -2.15
N LEU A 63 2.05 -14.81 -1.69
CA LEU A 63 0.71 -15.01 -2.21
C LEU A 63 -0.21 -13.83 -1.90
N SER A 64 -0.06 -13.22 -0.71
CA SER A 64 -0.73 -11.97 -0.36
C SER A 64 -0.37 -10.86 -1.34
N LYS A 65 0.94 -10.65 -1.59
CA LYS A 65 1.43 -9.62 -2.52
C LYS A 65 0.90 -9.79 -3.94
N ILE A 66 0.79 -11.03 -4.42
CA ILE A 66 0.22 -11.33 -5.74
C ILE A 66 -1.26 -10.95 -5.76
N MET A 67 -2.03 -11.34 -4.74
CA MET A 67 -3.45 -10.99 -4.65
C MET A 67 -3.67 -9.48 -4.52
N GLU A 68 -2.88 -8.81 -3.67
CA GLU A 68 -2.87 -7.36 -3.52
C GLU A 68 -2.59 -6.65 -4.86
N SER A 69 -1.64 -7.17 -5.66
CA SER A 69 -1.33 -6.63 -6.99
C SER A 69 -2.50 -6.77 -7.97
N ILE A 70 -3.20 -7.91 -7.96
CA ILE A 70 -4.39 -8.15 -8.78
C ILE A 70 -5.50 -7.17 -8.39
N ILE A 71 -5.81 -7.07 -7.09
CA ILE A 71 -6.82 -6.15 -6.56
C ILE A 71 -6.46 -4.70 -6.87
N ASN A 72 -5.20 -4.29 -6.63
CA ASN A 72 -4.75 -2.93 -6.86
C ASN A 72 -4.89 -2.52 -8.33
N ARG A 73 -4.57 -3.43 -9.27
CA ARG A 73 -4.75 -3.16 -10.69
C ARG A 73 -6.22 -2.87 -11.04
N GLN A 74 -7.13 -3.70 -10.53
CA GLN A 74 -8.57 -3.54 -10.79
C GLN A 74 -9.13 -2.29 -10.10
N LEU A 75 -8.75 -2.06 -8.84
CA LEU A 75 -9.18 -0.91 -8.06
C LEU A 75 -8.71 0.40 -8.69
N MET A 76 -7.43 0.50 -9.06
CA MET A 76 -6.93 1.70 -9.73
C MET A 76 -7.61 1.92 -11.08
N GLY A 77 -7.86 0.87 -11.87
CA GLY A 77 -8.62 0.99 -13.12
C GLY A 77 -10.01 1.59 -12.89
N TYR A 78 -10.75 1.07 -11.91
CA TYR A 78 -12.08 1.57 -11.56
C TYR A 78 -12.04 3.03 -11.08
N LEU A 79 -11.10 3.38 -10.20
CA LEU A 79 -10.97 4.74 -9.66
C LEU A 79 -10.63 5.76 -10.74
N GLU A 80 -9.81 5.39 -11.73
CA GLU A 80 -9.45 6.22 -12.88
C GLU A 80 -10.64 6.38 -13.85
N GLU A 81 -11.30 5.28 -14.21
CA GLU A 81 -12.45 5.26 -15.12
C GLU A 81 -13.61 6.14 -14.60
N HIS A 82 -13.83 6.15 -13.28
CA HIS A 82 -14.90 6.93 -12.65
C HIS A 82 -14.43 8.29 -12.11
N GLN A 83 -13.19 8.71 -12.42
CA GLN A 83 -12.63 10.00 -11.99
C GLN A 83 -12.69 10.24 -10.47
N LEU A 84 -12.50 9.18 -9.69
CA LEU A 84 -12.64 9.18 -8.23
C LEU A 84 -11.37 9.67 -7.51
N ILE A 85 -10.30 9.96 -8.26
CA ILE A 85 -9.04 10.50 -7.75
C ILE A 85 -8.81 11.87 -8.37
N SER A 86 -8.44 12.85 -7.53
CA SER A 86 -8.15 14.21 -7.98
C SER A 86 -7.06 14.25 -9.05
N ASP A 87 -7.27 15.10 -10.05
CA ASP A 87 -6.27 15.43 -11.07
C ASP A 87 -5.07 16.21 -10.57
N HIS A 88 -5.04 16.59 -9.29
CA HIS A 88 -3.85 17.13 -8.64
C HIS A 88 -3.13 16.10 -7.75
N GLN A 89 -3.56 14.83 -7.77
CA GLN A 89 -2.79 13.75 -7.16
C GLN A 89 -1.75 13.23 -8.16
N TYR A 90 -0.47 13.39 -7.83
CA TYR A 90 0.66 12.92 -8.65
C TYR A 90 1.28 11.63 -8.11
N GLY A 91 1.27 11.46 -6.79
CA GLY A 91 1.79 10.26 -6.15
C GLY A 91 0.90 9.04 -6.40
N PHE A 92 1.54 7.89 -6.63
CA PHE A 92 0.90 6.58 -6.79
C PHE A 92 -0.12 6.48 -7.95
N ARG A 93 -0.08 7.39 -8.92
CA ARG A 93 -0.88 7.32 -10.17
C ARG A 93 0.02 7.00 -11.35
N LYS A 94 -0.49 6.17 -12.27
CA LYS A 94 0.23 5.81 -13.50
C LYS A 94 0.34 7.03 -14.41
N GLY A 95 1.49 7.22 -15.04
CA GLY A 95 1.71 8.34 -15.99
C GLY A 95 1.86 9.71 -15.31
N ARG A 96 2.08 9.74 -13.99
CA ARG A 96 2.37 10.96 -13.24
C ARG A 96 3.60 10.77 -12.38
N SER A 97 4.35 11.85 -12.20
CA SER A 97 5.63 11.86 -11.51
C SER A 97 5.78 13.10 -10.64
N ALA A 98 6.79 13.08 -9.78
CA ALA A 98 7.19 14.28 -9.04
C ALA A 98 7.69 15.40 -9.98
N GLY A 99 8.22 15.04 -11.16
CA GLY A 99 8.65 15.99 -12.17
C GLY A 99 7.48 16.76 -12.78
N ASP A 100 6.35 16.09 -13.03
CA ASP A 100 5.15 16.75 -13.55
C ASP A 100 4.58 17.76 -12.55
N LEU A 101 4.58 17.40 -11.27
CA LEU A 101 4.18 18.32 -10.20
C LEU A 101 5.13 19.52 -10.11
N LEU A 102 6.44 19.29 -10.18
CA LEU A 102 7.44 20.35 -10.17
C LEU A 102 7.25 21.30 -11.35
N ALA A 103 7.08 20.77 -12.57
CA ALA A 103 6.84 21.57 -13.77
C ALA A 103 5.58 22.43 -13.64
N LEU A 104 4.48 21.87 -13.14
CA LEU A 104 3.25 22.62 -12.88
C LEU A 104 3.47 23.76 -11.88
N LEU A 105 4.15 23.48 -10.76
CA LEU A 105 4.41 24.49 -9.73
C LEU A 105 5.33 25.60 -10.25
N THR A 106 6.42 25.24 -10.93
CA THR A 106 7.34 26.19 -11.54
C THR A 106 6.63 27.08 -12.56
N HIS A 107 5.76 26.51 -13.40
CA HIS A 107 4.99 27.30 -14.35
C HIS A 107 4.05 28.29 -13.65
N ARG A 108 3.32 27.87 -12.61
CA ARG A 108 2.44 28.76 -11.85
C ARG A 108 3.20 29.89 -11.15
N TRP A 109 4.39 29.60 -10.62
CA TRP A 109 5.23 30.62 -10.00
C TRP A 109 5.78 31.61 -11.02
N ALA A 110 6.21 31.13 -12.19
CA ALA A 110 6.67 32.00 -13.27
C ALA A 110 5.56 32.95 -13.74
N GLN A 111 4.34 32.43 -13.97
CA GLN A 111 3.18 33.25 -14.35
C GLN A 111 2.85 34.32 -13.32
N ALA A 112 2.91 33.99 -12.02
CA ALA A 112 2.67 34.97 -10.97
C ALA A 112 3.69 36.11 -11.03
N ILE A 113 4.98 35.80 -11.22
CA ILE A 113 6.06 36.79 -11.34
C ILE A 113 5.86 37.66 -12.59
N GLU A 114 5.56 37.07 -13.75
CA GLU A 114 5.32 37.79 -15.00
C GLU A 114 4.13 38.75 -14.92
N SER A 115 3.11 38.40 -14.15
CA SER A 115 1.94 39.25 -13.90
C SER A 115 2.14 40.30 -12.81
N GLU A 116 3.38 40.51 -12.33
CA GLU A 116 3.71 41.37 -11.17
C GLU A 116 2.94 40.99 -9.89
N GLY A 117 2.48 39.74 -9.82
CA GLY A 117 1.75 39.17 -8.70
C GLY A 117 2.65 38.52 -7.65
N GLN A 118 2.03 37.81 -6.70
CA GLN A 118 2.73 37.07 -5.66
C GLN A 118 2.35 35.59 -5.70
N ALA A 119 3.35 34.73 -5.49
CA ALA A 119 3.15 33.29 -5.33
C ALA A 119 3.52 32.85 -3.91
N LEU A 120 2.59 32.21 -3.21
CA LEU A 120 2.80 31.62 -1.90
C LEU A 120 2.60 30.11 -1.96
N GLY A 121 3.57 29.35 -1.46
CA GLY A 121 3.48 27.90 -1.31
C GLY A 121 3.32 27.49 0.14
N VAL A 122 2.32 26.67 0.45
CA VAL A 122 2.16 26.03 1.76
C VAL A 122 2.29 24.52 1.60
N SER A 123 3.21 23.92 2.33
CA SER A 123 3.47 22.48 2.28
C SER A 123 3.06 21.81 3.59
N PHE A 124 2.30 20.71 3.49
CA PHE A 124 1.90 19.90 4.63
C PHE A 124 2.54 18.51 4.54
N TYR A 125 2.90 17.96 5.70
CA TYR A 125 3.42 16.60 5.80
C TYR A 125 2.70 15.83 6.90
N ILE A 126 2.23 14.63 6.58
CA ILE A 126 1.64 13.71 7.54
C ILE A 126 2.74 12.77 8.06
N ALA A 127 3.16 12.98 9.30
CA ALA A 127 4.13 12.09 9.94
C ALA A 127 3.55 10.67 10.08
N LYS A 128 4.32 9.67 9.65
CA LYS A 128 3.94 8.24 9.68
C LYS A 128 2.60 7.96 8.98
N ALA A 129 2.39 8.52 7.79
CA ALA A 129 1.12 8.46 7.07
C ALA A 129 0.54 7.04 6.92
N PHE A 130 1.37 6.03 6.64
CA PHE A 130 0.92 4.63 6.51
C PHE A 130 0.58 3.99 7.86
N ASP A 131 1.31 4.31 8.92
CA ASP A 131 1.08 3.74 10.26
C ASP A 131 -0.13 4.38 10.97
N ARG A 132 -0.58 5.55 10.50
CA ARG A 132 -1.66 6.36 11.12
C ARG A 132 -2.98 6.32 10.34
N VAL A 133 -3.13 5.40 9.39
CA VAL A 133 -4.39 5.29 8.64
C VAL A 133 -5.52 4.88 9.58
N TRP A 134 -6.56 5.69 9.67
CA TRP A 134 -7.73 5.37 10.48
C TRP A 134 -8.59 4.31 9.79
N HIS A 135 -8.34 3.04 10.11
CA HIS A 135 -8.96 1.89 9.43
C HIS A 135 -10.48 1.92 9.42
N LYS A 136 -11.13 2.33 10.52
CA LYS A 136 -12.60 2.44 10.56
C LYS A 136 -13.14 3.44 9.53
N ALA A 137 -12.52 4.61 9.44
CA ALA A 137 -12.91 5.63 8.46
C ALA A 137 -12.55 5.25 7.02
N LEU A 138 -11.44 4.53 6.81
CA LEU A 138 -11.12 3.97 5.50
C LEU A 138 -12.21 2.99 5.05
N LEU A 139 -12.55 2.01 5.90
CA LEU A 139 -13.54 0.99 5.58
C LEU A 139 -14.96 1.55 5.40
N SER A 140 -15.32 2.62 6.12
CA SER A 140 -16.62 3.29 5.91
C SER A 140 -16.67 4.11 4.61
N LYS A 141 -15.52 4.58 4.11
CA LYS A 141 -15.42 5.29 2.83
C LYS A 141 -15.51 4.35 1.63
N LEU A 142 -14.98 3.13 1.70
CA LEU A 142 -14.92 2.24 0.51
C LEU A 142 -16.29 2.08 -0.21
N PRO A 143 -17.42 1.84 0.49
CA PRO A 143 -18.73 1.75 -0.16
C PRO A 143 -19.20 3.07 -0.78
N SER A 144 -18.82 4.24 -0.23
CA SER A 144 -19.22 5.54 -0.78
C SER A 144 -18.56 5.85 -2.13
N TYR A 145 -17.50 5.12 -2.50
CA TYR A 145 -16.88 5.17 -3.83
C TYR A 145 -17.53 4.20 -4.83
N GLY A 146 -18.63 3.53 -4.46
CA GLY A 146 -19.32 2.56 -5.31
C GLY A 146 -18.58 1.22 -5.42
N LEU A 147 -17.63 0.93 -4.52
CA LEU A 147 -16.86 -0.30 -4.58
C LEU A 147 -17.71 -1.54 -4.20
N PRO A 148 -17.51 -2.70 -4.84
CA PRO A 148 -18.25 -3.91 -4.52
C PRO A 148 -18.07 -4.34 -3.06
N GLU A 149 -19.16 -4.76 -2.42
CA GLU A 149 -19.17 -5.19 -1.01
C GLU A 149 -18.13 -6.28 -0.72
N ARG A 150 -17.93 -7.22 -1.68
CA ARG A 150 -16.92 -8.29 -1.56
C ARG A 150 -15.50 -7.75 -1.47
N LEU A 151 -15.18 -6.71 -2.25
CA LEU A 151 -13.88 -6.04 -2.21
C LEU A 151 -13.70 -5.32 -0.86
N CYS A 152 -14.74 -4.59 -0.41
CA CYS A 152 -14.73 -3.92 0.89
C CYS A 152 -14.50 -4.91 2.04
N ARG A 153 -15.20 -6.05 2.04
CA ARG A 153 -14.99 -7.14 3.02
C ARG A 153 -13.59 -7.73 2.94
N TRP A 154 -13.07 -7.97 1.75
CA TRP A 154 -11.71 -8.49 1.57
C TRP A 154 -10.66 -7.53 2.12
N ILE A 155 -10.76 -6.23 1.82
CA ILE A 155 -9.88 -5.19 2.37
C ILE A 155 -10.00 -5.13 3.90
N GLY A 156 -11.22 -5.17 4.44
CA GLY A 156 -11.44 -5.27 5.89
C GLY A 156 -10.75 -6.49 6.50
N SER A 157 -10.88 -7.66 5.89
CA SER A 157 -10.22 -8.89 6.33
C SER A 157 -8.70 -8.80 6.26
N PHE A 158 -8.16 -8.13 5.24
CA PHE A 158 -6.72 -7.88 5.07
C PHE A 158 -6.14 -6.98 6.17
N LEU A 159 -6.89 -5.95 6.57
CA LEU A 159 -6.47 -5.00 7.60
C LEU A 159 -6.68 -5.55 9.02
N ALA A 160 -7.61 -6.49 9.21
CA ALA A 160 -7.96 -7.03 10.52
C ALA A 160 -7.03 -8.16 10.99
N VAL A 161 -6.70 -8.14 12.29
CA VAL A 161 -5.99 -9.22 13.01
C VAL A 161 -4.68 -9.60 12.29
N ARG A 162 -3.80 -8.61 12.12
CA ARG A 162 -2.49 -8.83 11.52
C ARG A 162 -1.50 -9.33 12.57
N ARG A 163 -0.52 -10.11 12.13
CA ARG A 163 0.56 -10.58 12.99
C ARG A 163 1.90 -10.15 12.42
N VAL A 164 2.83 -9.81 13.31
CA VAL A 164 4.20 -9.48 12.94
C VAL A 164 5.17 -10.33 13.74
N LYS A 165 6.30 -10.65 13.12
CA LYS A 165 7.48 -11.20 13.79
C LYS A 165 8.67 -10.30 13.48
N GLY A 166 9.41 -9.87 14.49
CA GLY A 166 10.68 -9.18 14.27
C GLY A 166 11.73 -10.16 13.79
N VAL A 167 12.54 -9.76 12.81
CA VAL A 167 13.68 -10.56 12.34
C VAL A 167 14.96 -9.73 12.45
N VAL A 168 15.92 -10.22 13.23
CA VAL A 168 17.24 -9.60 13.44
C VAL A 168 18.28 -10.70 13.31
N ASP A 169 19.27 -10.51 12.44
CA ASP A 169 20.40 -11.43 12.24
C ASP A 169 19.98 -12.90 12.06
N GLY A 170 18.90 -13.12 11.30
CA GLY A 170 18.35 -14.46 11.03
C GLY A 170 17.48 -15.04 12.15
N SER A 171 17.48 -14.44 13.34
CA SER A 171 16.63 -14.83 14.46
C SER A 171 15.25 -14.19 14.36
N CYS A 172 14.20 -14.95 14.73
CA CYS A 172 12.82 -14.52 14.58
C CYS A 172 12.12 -14.49 15.95
N SER A 173 11.43 -13.39 16.24
CA SER A 173 10.64 -13.26 17.47
C SER A 173 9.37 -14.10 17.43
N ASP A 174 8.76 -14.26 18.61
CA ASP A 174 7.38 -14.74 18.68
C ASP A 174 6.42 -13.81 17.91
N PRO A 175 5.38 -14.38 17.29
CA PRO A 175 4.38 -13.63 16.56
C PRO A 175 3.50 -12.80 17.49
N ARG A 176 3.52 -11.48 17.31
CA ARG A 176 2.64 -10.55 18.01
C ARG A 176 1.50 -10.09 17.10
N THR A 177 0.30 -10.03 17.66
CA THR A 177 -0.85 -9.43 16.97
C THR A 177 -0.71 -7.91 17.02
N VAL A 178 -0.84 -7.29 15.85
CA VAL A 178 -0.93 -5.84 15.69
C VAL A 178 -2.34 -5.53 15.23
N ASN A 179 -3.06 -4.81 16.08
CA ASN A 179 -4.29 -4.15 15.71
C ASN A 179 -3.89 -2.73 15.31
N ALA A 180 -4.25 -2.36 14.10
CA ALA A 180 -4.16 -1.00 13.59
C ALA A 180 -5.49 -0.28 13.79
#